data_AF-A0A6A1UH54-F1
#
_entry.id   AF-A0A6A1UH54-F1
#
_cell.length_a   1.000
_cell.length_b   1.000
_cell.length_c   1.000
_cell.angle_alpha   90.00
_cell.angle_beta   90.00
_cell.angle_gamma   90.00
#
_symmetry.space_group_name_H-M   'P 1'
#
loop_
_entity.id
_entity.type
_entity.pdbx_description
1 polymer ?
#
loop_
_entity_poly.entity_id
_entity_poly.type
_entity_poly.pdbx_seq_one_letter_code
_entity_poly.pdbx_strand_id
1 'polypeptide(L)'
;MNPDSLLPSAAINTGLAFIVLSLFSVLKKQPSTALIYYARRLARRHYVHFDDSLTFRCFLPSVSWIPRAFRVTEDEILETSGLDALVVIRLFKFGSVFKFLCFFMLTVS
;
A
#
# COMPACT_ATOMS: atom_id res chain seq x y z
N MET A 1 17.22 26.86 -5.77
CA MET A 1 16.15 25.94 -6.18
C MET A 1 14.94 26.79 -6.45
N ASN A 2 14.48 26.88 -7.70
CA ASN A 2 13.36 27.77 -8.04
C ASN A 2 12.05 27.09 -7.60
N PRO A 3 11.22 27.75 -6.78
CA PRO A 3 9.96 27.15 -6.32
C PRO A 3 9.05 26.74 -7.49
N ASP A 4 9.19 27.41 -8.63
CA ASP A 4 8.46 27.12 -9.87
C ASP A 4 8.72 25.71 -10.44
N SER A 5 9.84 25.09 -10.08
CA SER A 5 10.19 23.72 -10.48
C SER A 5 9.59 22.64 -9.56
N LEU A 6 9.15 23.01 -8.35
CA LEU A 6 8.61 22.07 -7.38
C LEU A 6 7.23 21.56 -7.80
N LEU A 7 6.35 22.46 -8.25
CA LEU A 7 4.99 22.11 -8.65
C LEU A 7 4.95 21.12 -9.84
N PRO A 8 5.63 21.38 -10.98
CA PRO A 8 5.63 20.43 -12.10
C PRO A 8 6.32 19.11 -11.73
N SER A 9 7.41 19.14 -10.96
CA SER A 9 8.07 17.91 -10.48
C SER A 9 7.17 17.07 -9.57
N ALA A 10 6.50 17.71 -8.60
CA ALA A 10 5.55 17.05 -7.72
C ALA A 10 4.35 16.47 -8.49
N ALA A 11 3.83 17.20 -9.48
CA ALA A 11 2.72 16.75 -10.32
C ALA A 11 3.11 15.50 -11.12
N ILE A 12 4.28 15.48 -11.76
CA ILE A 12 4.78 14.35 -12.54
C ILE A 12 4.99 13.13 -11.64
N ASN A 13 5.67 13.28 -10.50
CA ASN A 13 5.92 12.18 -9.57
C ASN A 13 4.61 11.61 -9.00
N THR A 14 3.64 12.48 -8.70
CA THR A 14 2.33 12.08 -8.21
C THR A 14 1.54 11.33 -9.29
N GLY A 15 1.52 11.84 -10.52
CA GLY A 15 0.86 11.17 -11.65
C GLY A 15 1.46 9.79 -11.92
N LEU A 16 2.79 9.67 -11.92
CA LEU A 16 3.48 8.40 -12.08
C LEU A 16 3.13 7.42 -10.95
N ALA A 17 3.07 7.89 -9.70
CA ALA A 17 2.66 7.07 -8.57
C ALA A 17 1.24 6.51 -8.76
N PHE A 18 0.28 7.32 -9.23
CA PHE A 18 -1.08 6.85 -9.53
C PHE A 18 -1.13 5.82 -10.67
N ILE A 19 -0.31 6.00 -11.71
CA ILE A 19 -0.21 5.03 -12.81
C ILE A 19 0.32 3.69 -12.28
N VAL A 20 1.40 3.72 -11.50
CA VAL A 20 1.99 2.51 -10.90
C VAL A 20 1.03 1.83 -9.93
N LEU A 21 0.33 2.59 -9.09
CA LEU A 21 -0.69 2.06 -8.16
C LEU A 21 -1.88 1.44 -8.89
N SER A 22 -2.30 2.05 -9.99
CA SER A 22 -3.35 1.50 -10.86
C SER A 22 -2.91 0.18 -11.49
N LEU A 23 -1.72 0.15 -12.06
CA LEU A 23 -1.14 -1.05 -12.66
C LEU A 23 -0.98 -2.17 -11.62
N PHE A 24 -0.45 -1.86 -10.44
CA PHE A 24 -0.36 -2.80 -9.31
C PHE A 24 -1.73 -3.36 -8.92
N SER A 25 -2.76 -2.51 -8.87
CA SER A 25 -4.12 -2.93 -8.51
C SER A 25 -4.75 -3.88 -9.53
N VAL A 26 -4.44 -3.71 -10.82
CA VAL A 26 -4.89 -4.61 -11.89
C VAL A 26 -4.10 -5.91 -11.87
N LEU A 27 -2.76 -5.83 -11.83
CA LEU A 27 -1.89 -7.01 -11.80
C LEU A 27 -2.14 -7.87 -10.56
N LYS A 28 -2.43 -7.31 -9.39
CA LYS A 28 -2.73 -8.06 -8.17
C LYS A 28 -4.02 -8.88 -8.23
N LYS A 29 -4.96 -8.51 -9.11
CA LYS A 29 -6.24 -9.23 -9.30
C LYS A 29 -6.14 -10.37 -10.30
N GLN A 30 -5.16 -10.35 -11.20
CA GLN A 30 -5.03 -11.39 -12.21
C GLN A 30 -4.60 -12.73 -11.59
N PRO A 31 -5.27 -13.85 -11.92
CA PRO A 31 -4.92 -15.15 -11.37
C PRO A 31 -3.56 -15.65 -11.87
N SER A 32 -3.11 -15.22 -13.05
CA SER A 32 -1.80 -15.60 -13.63
C SER A 32 -0.61 -15.03 -12.84
N THR A 33 -0.76 -13.82 -12.30
CA THR A 33 0.27 -13.12 -11.48
C THR A 33 0.08 -13.36 -9.99
N ALA A 34 -1.05 -13.94 -9.57
CA ALA A 34 -1.38 -14.18 -8.18
C ALA A 34 -0.33 -15.04 -7.44
N LEU A 35 0.30 -15.98 -8.14
CA LEU A 35 1.36 -16.81 -7.57
C LEU A 35 2.55 -15.97 -7.10
N ILE A 36 2.85 -14.86 -7.78
CA ILE A 36 3.94 -13.96 -7.43
C ILE A 36 3.54 -13.08 -6.23
N TYR A 37 2.37 -12.45 -6.29
CA TYR A 37 1.92 -11.50 -5.25
C TYR A 37 1.47 -12.18 -3.96
N TYR A 38 1.01 -13.43 -4.01
CA TYR A 38 0.51 -14.18 -2.86
C TYR A 38 1.31 -15.45 -2.56
N ALA A 39 2.54 -15.57 -3.08
CA ALA A 39 3.41 -16.73 -2.88
C ALA A 39 3.44 -17.22 -1.42
N ARG A 40 3.61 -16.30 -0.47
CA ARG A 40 3.65 -16.61 0.96
C ARG A 40 2.33 -17.15 1.51
N ARG A 41 1.19 -16.61 1.06
CA ARG A 41 -0.15 -17.07 1.49
C ARG A 41 -0.46 -18.45 0.92
N LEU A 42 -0.13 -18.66 -0.35
CA LEU A 42 -0.24 -19.95 -1.03
C LEU A 42 0.64 -21.01 -0.34
N ALA A 43 1.88 -20.66 0.01
CA ALA A 43 2.80 -21.56 0.74
C ALA A 43 2.26 -21.96 2.13
N ARG A 44 1.54 -21.05 2.81
CA ARG A 44 0.88 -21.33 4.10
C ARG A 44 -0.52 -21.97 3.95
N ARG A 45 -0.91 -22.40 2.74
CA ARG A 45 -2.25 -22.92 2.41
C ARG A 45 -3.41 -22.00 2.82
N HIS A 46 -3.16 -20.69 2.95
CA HIS A 46 -4.23 -19.73 3.17
C HIS A 46 -5.04 -19.58 1.88
N TYR A 47 -6.36 -19.74 1.99
CA TYR A 47 -7.27 -19.55 0.87
C TYR A 47 -7.21 -18.09 0.39
N VAL A 48 -6.78 -17.90 -0.86
CA VAL A 48 -6.85 -16.60 -1.54
C VAL A 48 -8.07 -16.66 -2.43
N HIS A 49 -9.10 -15.90 -2.09
CA HIS A 49 -10.28 -15.77 -2.92
C HIS A 49 -9.92 -14.98 -4.17
N PHE A 50 -9.88 -15.67 -5.31
CA PHE A 50 -9.83 -15.03 -6.62
C PHE A 50 -11.28 -14.88 -7.09
N ASP A 51 -11.65 -13.66 -7.45
CA ASP A 51 -12.97 -13.39 -8.00
C ASP A 51 -13.00 -13.98 -9.42
N ASP A 52 -13.78 -15.05 -9.63
CA ASP A 52 -13.93 -15.74 -10.91
C ASP A 52 -14.58 -14.86 -12.00
N SER A 53 -15.01 -13.64 -11.67
CA SER A 53 -15.57 -12.65 -12.60
C SER A 53 -14.51 -11.96 -13.47
N LEU A 54 -13.79 -12.76 -14.27
CA LEU A 54 -12.57 -12.37 -14.98
C LEU A 54 -12.70 -11.34 -16.10
N THR A 55 -13.88 -10.88 -16.51
CA THR A 55 -13.97 -10.29 -17.86
C THR A 55 -13.85 -8.75 -17.93
N PHE A 56 -14.28 -7.97 -16.93
CA PHE A 56 -14.20 -6.49 -17.00
C PHE A 56 -13.90 -5.77 -15.68
N ARG A 57 -14.32 -6.29 -14.53
CA ARG A 57 -14.04 -5.68 -13.20
C ARG A 57 -12.57 -5.84 -12.75
N CYS A 58 -11.83 -6.75 -13.37
CA CYS A 58 -10.41 -6.97 -13.08
C CYS A 58 -9.53 -5.79 -13.55
N PHE A 59 -9.87 -5.18 -14.68
CA PHE A 59 -9.16 -4.02 -15.24
C PHE A 59 -9.47 -2.70 -14.54
N LEU A 60 -10.56 -2.62 -13.77
CA LEU A 60 -10.82 -1.45 -12.94
C LEU A 60 -9.82 -1.45 -11.77
N PRO A 61 -8.99 -0.40 -11.61
CA PRO A 61 -8.11 -0.29 -10.45
C PRO A 61 -8.98 -0.28 -9.20
N SER A 62 -8.83 -1.30 -8.34
CA SER A 62 -9.55 -1.35 -7.07
C SER A 62 -8.64 -0.89 -5.96
N VAL A 63 -9.09 0.12 -5.23
CA VAL A 63 -8.46 0.60 -4.00
C VAL A 63 -8.91 -0.19 -2.76
N SER A 64 -9.77 -1.21 -2.90
CA SER A 64 -10.31 -1.98 -1.77
C SER A 64 -9.25 -2.74 -0.97
N TRP A 65 -8.06 -2.95 -1.54
CA TRP A 65 -6.93 -3.54 -0.82
C TRP A 65 -6.28 -2.57 0.18
N ILE A 66 -6.41 -1.26 -0.02
CA ILE A 66 -5.82 -0.23 0.84
C ILE A 66 -6.39 -0.33 2.26
N PRO A 67 -7.71 -0.23 2.51
CA PRO A 67 -8.24 -0.33 3.87
C PRO A 67 -7.98 -1.70 4.50
N ARG A 68 -7.92 -2.78 3.70
CA ARG A 68 -7.52 -4.10 4.19
C ARG A 68 -6.07 -4.13 4.67
N ALA A 69 -5.15 -3.46 3.98
CA ALA A 69 -3.75 -3.37 4.39
C ALA A 69 -3.58 -2.60 5.71
N PHE A 70 -4.42 -1.60 5.97
CA PHE A 70 -4.42 -0.86 7.24
C PHE A 70 -5.12 -1.57 8.40
N ARG A 71 -5.94 -2.60 8.14
CA ARG A 71 -6.64 -3.38 9.17
C ARG A 71 -5.79 -4.47 9.83
N VAL A 72 -4.63 -4.79 9.28
CA VAL A 72 -3.74 -5.83 9.80
C VAL A 72 -3.21 -5.40 11.17
N THR A 73 -3.34 -6.26 12.18
CA THR A 73 -2.89 -5.96 13.55
C THR A 73 -1.38 -6.16 13.69
N GLU A 74 -0.79 -5.59 14.74
CA GLU A 74 0.64 -5.77 15.03
C GLU A 74 0.99 -7.22 15.34
N ASP A 75 0.10 -7.92 16.05
CA ASP A 75 0.24 -9.35 16.34
C ASP A 75 0.21 -10.18 15.05
N GLU A 76 -0.72 -9.87 14.14
CA GLU A 76 -0.78 -10.54 12.83
C GLU A 76 0.48 -10.27 12.01
N ILE A 77 1.05 -9.06 12.05
CA ILE A 77 2.32 -8.74 11.40
C ILE A 77 3.46 -9.56 12.02
N LEU A 78 3.52 -9.64 13.35
CA LEU A 78 4.56 -10.37 14.07
C LEU A 78 4.53 -11.87 13.72
N GLU A 79 3.35 -12.48 13.70
CA GLU A 79 3.16 -13.90 13.37
C GLU A 79 3.38 -14.23 11.89
N THR A 80 2.99 -13.31 10.98
CA THR A 80 3.06 -13.56 9.54
C THR A 80 4.37 -13.12 8.89
N SER A 81 5.00 -12.07 9.43
CA SER A 81 6.11 -11.36 8.80
C SER A 81 7.32 -11.15 9.72
N GLY A 82 7.19 -11.44 11.02
CA GLY A 82 8.29 -11.39 11.99
C GLY A 82 8.54 -10.01 12.59
N LEU A 83 9.53 -9.95 13.48
CA LEU A 83 9.86 -8.74 14.25
C LEU A 83 10.37 -7.59 13.36
N ASP A 84 11.21 -7.89 12.37
CA ASP A 84 11.80 -6.87 11.49
C ASP A 84 10.73 -6.09 10.72
N ALA A 85 9.73 -6.80 10.17
CA ALA A 85 8.60 -6.18 9.49
C ALA A 85 7.78 -5.31 10.45
N LEU A 86 7.56 -5.78 11.68
CA LEU A 86 6.85 -5.03 12.72
C LEU A 86 7.59 -3.74 13.08
N VAL A 87 8.91 -3.79 13.28
CA VAL A 87 9.73 -2.62 13.62
C VAL A 87 9.67 -1.57 12.50
N VAL A 88 9.80 -1.99 11.24
CA VAL A 88 9.69 -1.08 10.09
C VAL A 88 8.31 -0.41 10.06
N ILE A 89 7.23 -1.17 10.23
CA ILE A 89 5.87 -0.61 10.25
C ILE A 89 5.67 0.36 11.43
N ARG A 90 6.22 0.04 12.61
CA ARG A 90 6.19 0.94 13.77
C ARG A 90 6.95 2.24 13.51
N LEU A 91 8.09 2.18 12.82
CA LEU A 91 8.84 3.38 12.42
C LEU A 91 8.01 4.29 11.49
N PHE A 92 7.30 3.71 10.52
CA PHE A 92 6.39 4.46 9.64
C PHE A 92 5.20 5.09 10.40
N LYS A 93 4.58 4.34 11.31
CA LYS A 93 3.50 4.88 12.18
C LYS A 93 4.02 6.03 13.05
N PHE A 94 5.18 5.84 13.68
CA PHE A 94 5.81 6.85 14.51
C PHE A 94 6.12 8.13 13.74
N GLY A 95 6.74 8.02 12.56
CA GLY A 95 7.03 9.18 11.71
C GLY A 95 5.77 9.94 11.27
N SER A 96 4.67 9.23 11.03
CA SER A 96 3.38 9.84 10.67
C SER A 96 2.77 10.63 11.82
N VAL A 97 2.78 10.07 13.04
CA VAL A 97 2.30 10.74 14.26
C VAL A 97 3.19 11.95 14.58
N PHE A 98 4.51 11.79 14.51
CA PHE A 98 5.46 12.86 14.76
C PHE A 98 5.25 14.05 13.82
N LYS A 99 5.07 13.79 12.52
CA LYS A 99 4.79 14.83 11.53
C LYS A 99 3.47 15.56 11.82
N PHE A 100 2.42 14.82 12.17
CA PHE A 100 1.12 15.41 12.51
C PHE A 100 1.22 16.30 13.77
N LEU A 101 1.91 15.83 14.80
CA LEU A 101 2.10 16.56 16.06
C LEU A 101 2.93 17.82 15.84
N CYS A 102 4.00 17.75 15.06
CA CYS A 102 4.83 18.91 14.70
C CYS A 102 4.03 19.96 13.92
N PHE A 103 3.24 19.54 12.93
CA PHE A 103 2.38 20.43 12.17
C PHE A 103 1.32 21.12 13.06
N PHE A 104 0.71 20.37 13.97
CA PHE A 104 -0.27 20.90 14.91
C PHE A 104 0.35 21.93 15.86
N MET A 105 1.50 21.62 16.47
CA MET A 105 2.23 22.55 17.35
C MET A 105 2.64 23.84 16.63
N LEU A 106 3.06 23.74 15.36
CA LEU A 106 3.43 24.89 14.53
C LEU A 106 2.23 25.74 14.11
N THR A 107 1.03 25.16 14.04
CA THR A 107 -0.20 25.90 13.70
C THR A 107 -0.79 26.63 14.92
N VAL A 108 -0.49 26.16 16.14
CA VAL A 108 -1.03 26.70 17.40
C VAL A 108 -0.06 27.72 18.07
N SER A 109 1.21 27.74 17.68
CA SER A 109 2.19 28.77 18.09
C SER A 109 2.10 30.01 17.21
#